data_AF-A0ABD0NVI0-F1
#
_entry.id   AF-A0ABD0NVI0-F1
#
_cell.length_a   1.000
_cell.length_b   1.000
_cell.length_c   1.000
_cell.angle_alpha   90.00
_cell.angle_beta   90.00
_cell.angle_gamma   90.00
#
_symmetry.space_group_name_H-M   'P 1'
#
loop_
_entity.id
_entity.type
_entity.pdbx_description
1 polymer ?
#
loop_
_entity_poly.entity_id
_entity_poly.type
_entity_poly.pdbx_seq_one_letter_code
_entity_poly.pdbx_strand_id
1 'polypeptide(L)'
;KDETLVNYRRNPEPVPHHPERFEHQNQIMSREGLSSRHFFQLEWYGRLATIGMAYKDISRKGSSAACSIGLNNKSWGISVGTPSAICKAYHGGVEMQLPDCSPWRVGVYLDWAAGTLSFYNTTYDKAELIHTFHAKFTQPLFLLVSSVGVKILPDVPPPVCVHDHDPWDMFRGYKDCKGCNGSKAY
;
A
#
# COMPACT_ATOMS: atom_id res chain seq x y z
N LYS A 1 -4.95 -23.04 -0.58
CA LYS A 1 -5.49 -21.85 0.11
C LYS A 1 -5.18 -20.67 -0.79
N ASP A 2 -6.16 -19.80 -1.03
CA ASP A 2 -5.92 -18.57 -1.79
C ASP A 2 -5.08 -17.62 -0.90
N GLU A 3 -3.79 -17.45 -1.22
CA GLU A 3 -2.88 -16.58 -0.46
C GLU A 3 -3.20 -15.08 -0.65
N THR A 4 -4.12 -14.75 -1.56
CA THR A 4 -4.53 -13.35 -1.84
C THR A 4 -5.56 -12.81 -0.86
N LEU A 5 -6.27 -13.68 -0.12
CA LEU A 5 -7.30 -13.30 0.86
C LEU A 5 -6.85 -13.62 2.28
N VAL A 6 -6.78 -12.59 3.13
CA VAL A 6 -6.48 -12.74 4.56
C VAL A 6 -7.62 -12.15 5.39
N ASN A 7 -8.17 -12.95 6.31
CA ASN A 7 -9.24 -12.55 7.21
C ASN A 7 -8.79 -12.71 8.67
N TYR A 8 -9.14 -11.75 9.51
CA TYR A 8 -9.03 -11.82 10.95
C TYR A 8 -9.95 -12.92 11.50
N ARG A 9 -9.44 -13.74 12.41
CA ARG A 9 -10.20 -14.79 13.10
C ARG A 9 -10.30 -14.46 14.57
N ARG A 10 -11.53 -14.44 15.10
CA ARG A 10 -11.83 -14.14 16.51
C ARG A 10 -11.23 -15.17 17.47
N ASN A 11 -11.13 -16.43 17.04
CA ASN A 11 -10.49 -17.54 17.73
C ASN A 11 -9.48 -18.21 16.79
N PRO A 12 -8.23 -17.74 16.74
CA PRO A 12 -7.21 -18.36 15.91
C PRO A 12 -6.81 -19.73 16.50
N GLU A 13 -6.72 -20.75 15.65
CA GLU A 13 -6.00 -21.99 15.99
C GLU A 13 -4.57 -21.65 16.42
N PRO A 14 -3.96 -22.41 17.34
CA PRO A 14 -2.56 -22.22 17.73
C PRO A 14 -1.67 -22.33 16.48
N VAL A 15 -1.20 -21.19 15.98
CA VAL A 15 -0.33 -21.17 14.81
C VAL A 15 1.11 -21.42 15.30
N PRO A 16 1.89 -22.31 14.66
CA PRO A 16 3.26 -22.57 15.06
C PRO A 16 4.07 -21.28 15.22
N HIS A 17 4.96 -21.26 16.22
CA HIS A 17 5.88 -20.16 16.44
C HIS A 17 6.73 -19.97 15.17
N HIS A 18 6.70 -18.76 14.63
CA HIS A 18 7.49 -18.38 13.45
C HIS A 18 8.27 -17.11 13.77
N PRO A 19 9.60 -17.09 13.58
CA PRO A 19 10.44 -15.95 13.96
C PRO A 19 10.06 -14.65 13.22
N GLU A 20 9.51 -14.74 12.02
CA GLU A 20 9.05 -13.58 11.24
C GLU A 20 7.63 -13.08 11.61
N ARG A 21 6.94 -13.72 12.58
CA ARG A 21 5.59 -13.31 13.02
C ARG A 21 5.66 -12.08 13.92
N PHE A 22 4.77 -11.11 13.67
CA PHE A 22 4.53 -10.01 14.59
C PHE A 22 3.86 -10.51 15.88
N GLU A 23 4.50 -10.28 17.03
CA GLU A 23 4.07 -10.85 18.32
C GLU A 23 2.88 -10.11 18.94
N HIS A 24 2.84 -8.77 18.78
CA HIS A 24 1.84 -7.91 19.42
C HIS A 24 1.03 -7.06 18.43
N GLN A 25 1.29 -7.21 17.12
CA GLN A 25 0.64 -6.43 16.08
C GLN A 25 -0.13 -7.34 15.12
N ASN A 26 -1.40 -7.01 14.89
CA ASN A 26 -2.24 -7.68 13.89
C ASN A 26 -1.87 -7.19 12.49
N GLN A 27 -0.70 -7.58 12.02
CA GLN A 27 -0.13 -7.17 10.74
C GLN A 27 0.38 -8.38 9.96
N ILE A 28 0.22 -8.33 8.65
CA ILE A 28 0.76 -9.32 7.72
C ILE A 28 1.71 -8.66 6.74
N MET A 29 2.76 -9.37 6.37
CA MET A 29 3.72 -8.94 5.37
C MET A 29 3.65 -9.85 4.14
N SER A 30 3.81 -9.28 2.93
CA SER A 30 3.98 -10.07 1.72
C SER A 30 5.22 -10.97 1.80
N ARG A 31 5.23 -12.05 1.01
CA ARG A 31 6.40 -12.92 0.88
C ARG A 31 7.48 -12.29 0.01
N GLU A 32 7.05 -11.56 -1.01
CA GLU A 32 7.92 -10.94 -2.01
C GLU A 32 8.14 -9.47 -1.69
N GLY A 33 9.38 -9.04 -1.90
CA GLY A 33 9.82 -7.66 -1.76
C GLY A 33 10.02 -7.05 -3.15
N LEU A 34 9.61 -5.80 -3.29
CA LEU A 34 9.62 -5.05 -4.54
C LEU A 34 10.82 -4.11 -4.58
N SER A 35 11.57 -4.13 -5.67
CA SER A 35 12.75 -3.30 -5.91
C SER A 35 12.74 -2.62 -7.30
N SER A 36 11.56 -2.58 -7.92
CA SER A 36 11.33 -2.01 -9.25
C SER A 36 10.03 -1.20 -9.25
N ARG A 37 9.65 -0.67 -10.41
CA ARG A 37 8.30 -0.12 -10.61
C ARG A 37 7.28 -1.24 -10.50
N HIS A 38 6.31 -1.06 -9.60
CA HIS A 38 5.24 -2.03 -9.42
C HIS A 38 3.95 -1.32 -9.00
N PHE A 39 2.83 -1.84 -9.48
CA PHE A 39 1.50 -1.37 -9.12
C PHE A 39 0.63 -2.55 -8.78
N PHE A 40 -0.08 -2.47 -7.67
CA PHE A 40 -1.10 -3.44 -7.32
C PHE A 40 -2.24 -2.74 -6.60
N GLN A 41 -3.37 -3.43 -6.53
CA GLN A 41 -4.54 -2.97 -5.81
C GLN A 41 -4.90 -3.97 -4.72
N LEU A 42 -5.49 -3.48 -3.65
CA LEU A 42 -6.10 -4.33 -2.64
C LEU A 42 -7.43 -3.76 -2.19
N GLU A 43 -8.35 -4.66 -1.91
CA GLU A 43 -9.57 -4.35 -1.17
C GLU A 43 -9.33 -4.67 0.30
N TRP A 44 -9.86 -3.84 1.18
CA TRP A 44 -9.77 -4.06 2.62
C TRP A 44 -11.15 -4.00 3.25
N TYR A 45 -11.32 -4.73 4.35
CA TYR A 45 -12.58 -4.88 5.05
C TYR A 45 -12.45 -4.50 6.51
N GLY A 46 -13.49 -3.87 7.05
CA GLY A 46 -13.53 -3.40 8.43
C GLY A 46 -13.81 -1.90 8.52
N ARG A 47 -13.55 -1.32 9.69
CA ARG A 47 -13.76 0.12 9.94
C ARG A 47 -12.50 0.97 9.71
N LEU A 48 -11.34 0.33 9.82
CA LEU A 48 -10.03 0.96 9.70
C LEU A 48 -9.05 -0.06 9.09
N ALA A 49 -8.21 0.40 8.18
CA ALA A 49 -7.04 -0.33 7.73
C ALA A 49 -5.82 0.59 7.75
N THR A 50 -4.66 0.00 8.05
CA THR A 50 -3.36 0.62 7.82
C THR A 50 -2.65 -0.18 6.75
N ILE A 51 -2.30 0.47 5.65
CA ILE A 51 -1.69 -0.14 4.47
C ILE A 51 -0.37 0.56 4.23
N GLY A 52 0.70 -0.20 4.07
CA GLY A 52 2.02 0.37 3.92
C GLY A 52 3.00 -0.55 3.25
N MET A 53 4.22 -0.05 3.12
CA MET A 53 5.38 -0.79 2.69
C MET A 53 6.49 -0.67 3.74
N ALA A 54 7.26 -1.73 3.92
CA ALA A 54 8.32 -1.77 4.90
C ALA A 54 9.53 -2.57 4.42
N TYR A 55 10.71 -2.26 4.97
CA TYR A 55 11.85 -3.16 4.85
C TYR A 55 11.60 -4.47 5.59
N LYS A 56 12.23 -5.55 5.12
CA LYS A 56 12.08 -6.89 5.73
C LYS A 56 12.51 -6.93 7.19
N ASP A 57 13.48 -6.10 7.55
CA ASP A 57 14.10 -6.01 8.87
C ASP A 57 13.36 -5.05 9.84
N ILE A 58 12.09 -4.71 9.55
CA ILE A 58 11.19 -4.15 10.56
C ILE A 58 11.06 -5.11 11.74
N SER A 59 11.05 -4.57 12.96
CA SER A 59 10.96 -5.39 14.16
C SER A 59 9.65 -6.16 14.20
N ARG A 60 9.72 -7.43 14.58
CA ARG A 60 8.54 -8.30 14.77
C ARG A 60 8.10 -8.38 16.24
N LYS A 61 8.95 -7.90 17.14
CA LYS A 61 8.83 -7.97 18.59
C LYS A 61 9.26 -6.66 19.23
N GLY A 62 8.84 -6.43 20.48
CA GLY A 62 9.14 -5.23 21.23
C GLY A 62 8.00 -4.20 21.19
N SER A 63 8.36 -2.92 21.25
CA SER A 63 7.39 -1.83 21.37
C SER A 63 6.49 -1.72 20.13
N SER A 64 5.28 -1.19 20.31
CA SER A 64 4.35 -0.93 19.20
C SER A 64 5.01 -0.07 18.12
N ALA A 65 5.75 0.98 18.50
CA ALA A 65 6.42 1.87 17.55
C ALA A 65 7.46 1.13 16.67
N ALA A 66 8.22 0.19 17.24
CA ALA A 66 9.21 -0.58 16.50
C ALA A 66 8.60 -1.51 15.45
N CYS A 67 7.37 -1.98 15.67
CA CYS A 67 6.73 -3.03 14.87
C CYS A 67 5.64 -2.52 13.91
N SER A 68 5.00 -1.39 14.24
CA SER A 68 3.81 -0.91 13.54
C SER A 68 4.15 -0.11 12.28
N ILE A 69 3.33 -0.26 11.24
CA ILE A 69 3.45 0.49 9.98
C ILE A 69 3.55 1.99 10.26
N GLY A 70 4.59 2.63 9.73
CA GLY A 70 4.81 4.07 9.74
C GLY A 70 5.28 4.66 11.08
N LEU A 71 5.29 3.89 12.17
CA LEU A 71 5.77 4.36 13.48
C LEU A 71 7.29 4.21 13.69
N ASN A 72 8.01 3.90 12.60
CA ASN A 72 9.45 3.76 12.54
C ASN A 72 9.98 4.26 11.19
N ASN A 73 11.30 4.40 11.07
CA ASN A 73 11.97 4.84 9.85
C ASN A 73 12.13 3.74 8.78
N LYS A 74 11.63 2.53 9.02
CA LYS A 74 11.72 1.38 8.11
C LYS A 74 10.42 1.11 7.37
N SER A 75 9.39 1.92 7.60
CA SER A 75 8.07 1.72 7.02
C SER A 75 7.37 3.03 6.71
N TRP A 76 6.51 2.96 5.69
CA TRP A 76 5.68 4.05 5.19
C TRP A 76 4.27 3.50 5.04
N GLY A 77 3.25 4.25 5.44
CA GLY A 77 1.89 3.79 5.21
C GLY A 77 0.84 4.85 5.43
N ILE A 78 -0.37 4.50 5.03
CA ILE A 78 -1.57 5.29 5.27
C ILE A 78 -2.53 4.53 6.17
N SER A 79 -3.31 5.26 6.97
CA SER A 79 -4.50 4.71 7.61
C SER A 79 -5.74 5.30 6.97
N VAL A 80 -6.67 4.43 6.61
CA VAL A 80 -7.92 4.74 5.93
C VAL A 80 -9.10 4.18 6.71
N GLY A 81 -10.18 4.95 6.81
CA GLY A 81 -11.36 4.60 7.61
C GLY A 81 -12.67 4.72 6.85
N THR A 82 -13.58 3.78 7.12
CA THR A 82 -14.96 3.80 6.61
C THR A 82 -15.93 3.41 7.72
N PRO A 83 -17.07 4.11 7.92
CA PRO A 83 -17.59 5.24 7.12
C PRO A 83 -17.05 6.62 7.55
N SER A 84 -16.12 6.69 8.50
CA SER A 84 -15.69 7.95 9.14
C SER A 84 -14.78 8.84 8.28
N ALA A 85 -14.58 8.52 7.01
CA ALA A 85 -13.75 9.26 6.03
C ALA A 85 -12.33 9.65 6.53
N ILE A 86 -11.73 8.83 7.39
CA ILE A 86 -10.42 9.12 7.99
C ILE A 86 -9.32 8.78 6.99
N CYS A 87 -8.42 9.72 6.70
CA CYS A 87 -7.20 9.48 5.93
C CYS A 87 -5.99 10.13 6.58
N LYS A 88 -4.94 9.33 6.82
CA LYS A 88 -3.71 9.76 7.48
C LYS A 88 -2.49 9.11 6.84
N ALA A 89 -1.36 9.79 6.83
CA ALA A 89 -0.06 9.25 6.42
C ALA A 89 0.87 9.11 7.64
N TYR A 90 1.72 8.07 7.61
CA TYR A 90 2.64 7.72 8.68
C TYR A 90 4.02 7.36 8.15
N HIS A 91 5.05 7.97 8.72
CA HIS A 91 6.45 7.57 8.54
C HIS A 91 7.32 8.09 9.69
N GLY A 92 8.30 7.30 10.15
CA GLY A 92 9.27 7.75 11.14
C GLY A 92 8.67 8.10 12.51
N GLY A 93 7.47 7.60 12.82
CA GLY A 93 6.74 7.99 14.04
C GLY A 93 5.96 9.30 13.91
N VAL A 94 5.95 9.92 12.72
CA VAL A 94 5.21 11.15 12.44
C VAL A 94 3.89 10.80 11.78
N GLU A 95 2.79 11.32 12.33
CA GLU A 95 1.46 11.29 11.75
C GLU A 95 1.20 12.60 10.97
N MET A 96 0.67 12.48 9.76
CA MET A 96 0.19 13.58 8.95
C MET A 96 -1.29 13.36 8.63
N GLN A 97 -2.13 14.33 9.00
CA GLN A 97 -3.54 14.34 8.59
C GLN A 97 -3.64 14.66 7.10
N LEU A 98 -4.44 13.89 6.37
CA LEU A 98 -4.70 14.09 4.94
C LEU A 98 -6.12 14.62 4.75
N PRO A 99 -6.46 15.12 3.55
CA PRO A 99 -7.86 15.35 3.19
C PRO A 99 -8.71 14.10 3.39
N ASP A 100 -9.94 14.29 3.84
CA ASP A 100 -10.87 13.20 4.11
C ASP A 100 -11.06 12.31 2.88
N CYS A 101 -10.95 11.00 3.09
CA CYS A 101 -11.19 10.01 2.05
C CYS A 101 -11.77 8.72 2.67
N SER A 102 -12.53 7.95 1.89
CA SER A 102 -13.10 6.68 2.39
C SER A 102 -12.98 5.56 1.37
N PRO A 103 -11.75 5.20 0.96
CA PRO A 103 -11.52 4.11 0.04
C PRO A 103 -11.86 2.77 0.71
N TRP A 104 -12.55 1.88 0.01
CA TRP A 104 -12.56 0.44 0.34
C TRP A 104 -11.63 -0.36 -0.57
N ARG A 105 -11.10 0.28 -1.62
CA ARG A 105 -10.04 -0.22 -2.49
C ARG A 105 -8.91 0.79 -2.59
N VAL A 106 -7.69 0.32 -2.39
CA VAL A 106 -6.47 1.14 -2.41
C VAL A 106 -5.52 0.61 -3.48
N GLY A 107 -5.07 1.50 -4.35
CA GLY A 107 -3.96 1.27 -5.26
C GLY A 107 -2.64 1.70 -4.62
N VAL A 108 -1.61 0.88 -4.77
CA VAL A 108 -0.25 1.17 -4.29
C VAL A 108 0.69 1.17 -5.50
N TYR A 109 1.39 2.27 -5.69
CA TYR A 109 2.41 2.42 -6.72
C TYR A 109 3.77 2.67 -6.08
N LEU A 110 4.74 1.84 -6.43
CA LEU A 110 6.14 2.00 -6.04
C LEU A 110 6.94 2.32 -7.29
N ASP A 111 7.67 3.44 -7.30
CA ASP A 111 8.84 3.63 -8.15
C ASP A 111 10.09 3.59 -7.25
N TRP A 112 10.64 2.38 -7.11
CA TRP A 112 11.74 2.15 -6.17
C TRP A 112 13.00 2.95 -6.55
N ALA A 113 13.27 3.10 -7.86
CA ALA A 113 14.45 3.81 -8.35
C ALA A 113 14.30 5.33 -8.23
N ALA A 114 13.10 5.86 -8.50
CA ALA A 114 12.81 7.29 -8.30
C ALA A 114 12.61 7.66 -6.81
N GLY A 115 12.44 6.66 -5.94
CA GLY A 115 12.22 6.88 -4.51
C GLY A 115 10.84 7.39 -4.17
N THR A 116 9.81 6.95 -4.91
CA THR A 116 8.42 7.36 -4.69
C THR A 116 7.54 6.17 -4.32
N LEU A 117 6.65 6.38 -3.35
CA LEU A 117 5.61 5.44 -2.97
C LEU A 117 4.29 6.18 -2.86
N SER A 118 3.37 5.89 -3.76
CA SER A 118 2.08 6.58 -3.89
C SER A 118 0.93 5.66 -3.55
N PHE A 119 -0.05 6.21 -2.83
CA PHE A 119 -1.30 5.56 -2.47
C PHE A 119 -2.47 6.25 -3.13
N TYR A 120 -3.40 5.47 -3.65
CA TYR A 120 -4.55 5.94 -4.40
C TYR A 120 -5.84 5.35 -3.86
N ASN A 121 -6.90 6.15 -3.84
CA ASN A 121 -8.25 5.65 -3.74
C ASN A 121 -8.66 5.15 -5.13
N THR A 122 -8.95 3.84 -5.26
CA THR A 122 -9.35 3.21 -6.53
C THR A 122 -10.75 2.59 -6.47
N THR A 123 -11.57 3.04 -5.53
CA THR A 123 -12.91 2.48 -5.25
C THR A 123 -13.87 2.53 -6.44
N TYR A 124 -13.89 3.62 -7.22
CA TYR A 124 -14.87 3.80 -8.32
C TYR A 124 -14.22 3.76 -9.71
N ASP A 125 -13.21 2.90 -9.89
CA ASP A 125 -12.45 2.76 -11.14
C ASP A 125 -11.79 4.07 -11.62
N LYS A 126 -11.61 5.02 -10.69
CA LYS A 126 -10.82 6.25 -10.81
C LYS A 126 -9.73 6.20 -9.76
N ALA A 127 -8.53 6.63 -10.12
CA ALA A 127 -7.42 6.73 -9.18
C ALA A 127 -7.29 8.17 -8.67
N GLU A 128 -7.72 8.40 -7.44
CA GLU A 128 -7.54 9.67 -6.74
C GLU A 128 -6.34 9.55 -5.81
N LEU A 129 -5.37 10.45 -5.94
CA LEU A 129 -4.17 10.42 -5.10
C LEU A 129 -4.53 10.70 -3.64
N ILE A 130 -4.16 9.78 -2.75
CA ILE A 130 -4.27 9.96 -1.30
C ILE A 130 -2.99 10.63 -0.79
N HIS A 131 -1.84 10.03 -1.08
CA HIS A 131 -0.54 10.54 -0.61
C HIS A 131 0.62 9.97 -1.42
N THR A 132 1.72 10.71 -1.51
CA THR A 132 3.00 10.21 -2.04
C THR A 132 4.10 10.46 -1.02
N PHE A 133 4.81 9.40 -0.66
CA PHE A 133 6.05 9.48 0.10
C PHE A 133 7.23 9.61 -0.86
N HIS A 134 8.20 10.43 -0.47
CA HIS A 134 9.49 10.55 -1.13
C HIS A 134 10.57 10.06 -0.19
N ALA A 135 11.31 9.03 -0.59
CA ALA A 135 12.38 8.46 0.21
C ALA A 135 13.41 7.74 -0.68
N LYS A 136 14.68 7.77 -0.26
CA LYS A 136 15.71 6.95 -0.90
C LYS A 136 15.62 5.52 -0.35
N PHE A 137 14.98 4.63 -1.09
CA PHE A 137 14.89 3.23 -0.68
C PHE A 137 16.26 2.54 -0.81
N THR A 138 16.66 1.79 0.22
CA THR A 138 17.97 1.12 0.28
C THR A 138 17.87 -0.40 0.20
N GLN A 139 16.66 -0.95 0.37
CA GLN A 139 16.35 -2.37 0.34
C GLN A 139 14.99 -2.59 -0.34
N PRO A 140 14.68 -3.82 -0.79
CA PRO A 140 13.36 -4.16 -1.28
C PRO A 140 12.26 -3.86 -0.25
N LEU A 141 11.12 -3.39 -0.73
CA LEU A 141 9.96 -3.05 0.08
C LEU A 141 8.91 -4.15 0.04
N PHE A 142 8.42 -4.54 1.20
CA PHE A 142 7.38 -5.57 1.35
C PHE A 142 6.07 -4.90 1.72
N LEU A 143 4.97 -5.35 1.12
CA LEU A 143 3.63 -4.91 1.50
C LEU A 143 3.38 -5.31 2.95
N LEU A 144 2.90 -4.38 3.76
CA LEU A 144 2.56 -4.57 5.16
C LEU A 144 1.14 -4.03 5.38
N VAL A 145 0.23 -4.88 5.86
CA VAL A 145 -1.19 -4.51 6.05
C VAL A 145 -1.63 -4.86 7.47
N SER A 146 -2.31 -3.91 8.11
CA SER A 146 -3.09 -4.10 9.33
C SER A 146 -4.55 -3.85 9.03
N SER A 147 -5.37 -4.89 8.98
CA SER A 147 -6.81 -4.80 8.69
C SER A 147 -7.54 -6.03 9.23
N VAL A 148 -8.87 -5.94 9.37
CA VAL A 148 -9.73 -7.09 9.70
C VAL A 148 -9.82 -8.04 8.50
N GLY A 149 -9.72 -7.53 7.27
CA GLY A 149 -9.57 -8.36 6.09
C GLY A 149 -8.88 -7.61 4.96
N VAL A 150 -8.17 -8.34 4.12
CA VAL A 150 -7.55 -7.81 2.90
C VAL A 150 -7.61 -8.84 1.78
N LYS A 151 -7.90 -8.36 0.58
CA LYS A 151 -7.84 -9.12 -0.67
C LYS A 151 -6.94 -8.39 -1.65
N ILE A 152 -5.80 -8.98 -1.98
CA ILE A 152 -4.96 -8.48 -3.07
C ILE A 152 -5.68 -8.79 -4.38
N LEU A 153 -5.88 -7.76 -5.21
CA LEU A 153 -6.47 -7.92 -6.52
C LEU A 153 -5.40 -8.40 -7.50
N PRO A 154 -5.76 -9.22 -8.51
CA PRO A 154 -4.81 -9.61 -9.54
C PRO A 154 -4.22 -8.37 -10.20
N ASP A 155 -2.94 -8.44 -10.58
CA ASP A 155 -2.24 -7.36 -11.25
C ASP A 155 -3.06 -6.89 -12.46
N VAL A 156 -3.57 -5.66 -12.35
CA VAL A 156 -4.03 -4.91 -13.51
C VAL A 156 -2.80 -4.13 -13.93
N PRO A 157 -2.11 -4.51 -15.03
CA PRO A 157 -0.95 -3.77 -15.48
C PRO A 157 -1.38 -2.31 -15.63
N PRO A 158 -0.68 -1.36 -14.98
CA PRO A 158 -0.99 0.04 -15.20
C PRO A 158 -0.80 0.28 -16.70
N PRO A 159 -1.70 1.01 -17.37
CA PRO A 159 -1.61 1.17 -18.81
C PRO A 159 -0.31 1.96 -19.07
N VAL A 160 0.64 1.29 -19.69
CA VAL A 160 2.01 1.78 -19.82
C VAL A 160 2.05 2.72 -21.02
N CYS A 161 2.29 4.00 -20.78
CA CYS A 161 2.71 4.90 -21.85
C CYS A 161 4.18 4.62 -22.18
N VAL A 162 4.57 4.58 -23.45
CA VAL A 162 5.96 4.42 -23.92
C VAL A 162 6.89 5.59 -23.55
N HIS A 163 6.33 6.65 -22.97
CA HIS A 163 7.08 7.74 -22.37
C HIS A 163 7.07 7.56 -20.85
N ASP A 164 8.21 7.78 -20.19
CA ASP A 164 8.43 7.75 -18.73
C ASP A 164 7.54 8.77 -17.98
N HIS A 165 6.22 8.60 -18.06
CA HIS A 165 5.22 9.34 -17.33
C HIS A 165 4.67 8.49 -16.19
N ASP A 166 4.06 9.15 -15.21
CA ASP A 166 3.26 8.48 -14.19
C ASP A 166 2.19 7.65 -14.92
N PRO A 167 2.15 6.30 -14.76
CA PRO A 167 1.19 5.45 -15.45
C PRO A 167 -0.29 5.83 -15.21
N TRP A 168 -0.55 6.69 -14.22
CA TRP A 168 -1.88 7.16 -13.85
C TRP A 168 -2.32 8.48 -14.50
N ASP A 169 -1.46 9.16 -15.28
CA ASP A 169 -1.88 10.33 -16.06
C ASP A 169 -3.04 9.99 -17.02
N MET A 170 -3.11 8.74 -17.51
CA MET A 170 -4.21 8.27 -18.37
C MET A 170 -5.54 8.09 -17.62
N PHE A 171 -5.53 7.91 -16.30
CA PHE A 171 -6.75 7.80 -15.48
C PHE A 171 -7.20 9.14 -14.88
N ARG A 172 -6.35 10.16 -14.86
CA ARG A 172 -6.70 11.54 -14.46
C ARG A 172 -7.54 12.28 -15.53
N GLY A 173 -8.01 11.59 -16.57
CA GLY A 173 -8.77 12.19 -17.67
C GLY A 173 -7.90 12.92 -18.70
N TYR A 174 -6.57 12.82 -18.61
CA TYR A 174 -5.66 13.25 -19.66
C TYR A 174 -5.73 12.23 -20.82
N LYS A 175 -6.69 12.45 -21.73
CA LYS A 175 -6.85 11.63 -22.94
C LYS A 175 -5.69 11.78 -23.92
N ASP A 176 -4.92 12.85 -23.80
CA ASP A 176 -3.84 13.19 -24.70
C ASP A 176 -2.53 13.29 -23.92
N CYS A 177 -1.72 12.22 -23.96
CA CYS A 177 -0.29 12.36 -23.67
C CYS A 177 0.27 13.35 -24.70
N LYS A 178 0.66 14.57 -24.29
CA LYS A 178 1.15 15.63 -25.19
C LYS A 178 2.43 15.27 -25.97
N GLY A 179 3.02 14.08 -25.75
CA GLY A 179 4.10 13.49 -26.54
C GLY A 179 3.71 12.26 -27.38
N CYS A 180 2.54 11.65 -27.15
CA CYS A 180 2.00 10.57 -27.98
C CYS A 180 0.94 11.16 -28.91
N ASN A 181 1.26 11.35 -30.19
CA ASN A 181 0.28 11.69 -31.23
C ASN A 181 -0.79 10.58 -31.40
N GLY A 182 -1.75 10.49 -30.48
CA GLY A 182 -2.90 9.59 -30.59
C GLY A 182 -2.58 8.09 -30.52
N SER A 183 -1.41 7.69 -30.02
CA SER A 183 -1.09 6.27 -29.80
C SER A 183 -2.00 5.71 -28.70
N LYS A 184 -2.90 4.81 -29.06
CA LYS A 184 -3.76 4.11 -28.09
C LYS A 184 -2.87 3.28 -27.14
N ALA A 185 -3.11 3.41 -25.85
CA ALA A 185 -2.63 2.46 -24.86
C ALA A 185 -3.23 1.07 -25.17
N TYR A 186 -2.40 0.03 -25.15
CA TYR A 186 -2.82 -1.37 -25.27
C TYR A 186 -3.23 -1.92 -23.92
#